data_AF-A0A8J7CRW6-F1
#
_entry.id   AF-A0A8J7CRW6-F1
#
_cell.length_a   1.000
_cell.length_b   1.000
_cell.length_c   1.000
_cell.angle_alpha   90.00
_cell.angle_beta   90.00
_cell.angle_gamma   90.00
#
_symmetry.space_group_name_H-M   'P 1'
#
loop_
_entity.id
_entity.type
_entity.pdbx_description
1 polymer ?
#
loop_
_entity_poly.entity_id
_entity_poly.type
_entity_poly.pdbx_seq_one_letter_code
_entity_poly.pdbx_strand_id
1 'polypeptide(L)'
;MPINMTNFALFSTTETSSDPLNIAFKAAQIVDAARAERFLYRLRFATVAECRPTTKLTEILRVAIQCGIDSKKFLAAFNDGRAEKNFRADLEICRRLEIHSLPSYLIQFKSRGALIQNLVGYETFAQVFAELSGIRPPPPPKTLDAVRELLRRRVLMSPIELREAFGFDDVEQVRRFIAPLIDSGEIKLVGIDGGRFIEWEV
;
A
#
# COMPACT_ATOMS: atom_id res chain seq x y z
N MET A 1 -7.22 3.09 1.97
CA MET A 1 -7.52 3.50 0.59
C MET A 1 -8.98 3.16 0.29
N PRO A 2 -9.79 4.12 -0.17
CA PRO A 2 -11.17 3.84 -0.60
C PRO A 2 -11.16 2.92 -1.82
N ILE A 3 -12.15 2.02 -1.90
CA ILE A 3 -12.35 1.12 -3.03
C ILE A 3 -13.56 1.62 -3.81
N ASN A 4 -13.38 1.87 -5.10
CA ASN A 4 -14.48 2.15 -6.00
C ASN A 4 -15.06 0.83 -6.50
N MET A 5 -16.25 0.47 -6.03
CA MET A 5 -16.90 -0.80 -6.35
C MET A 5 -17.73 -0.76 -7.64
N THR A 6 -18.01 0.42 -8.21
CA THR A 6 -18.95 0.56 -9.33
C THR A 6 -18.39 -0.01 -10.64
N ASN A 7 -17.10 0.23 -10.90
CA ASN A 7 -16.43 -0.18 -12.14
C ASN A 7 -15.24 -1.11 -11.88
N PHE A 8 -15.21 -1.78 -10.73
CA PHE A 8 -14.06 -2.59 -10.32
C PHE A 8 -13.86 -3.78 -11.26
N ALA A 9 -12.81 -3.74 -12.09
CA ALA A 9 -12.51 -4.74 -13.10
C ALA A 9 -11.14 -5.37 -12.87
N LEU A 10 -10.99 -6.15 -11.80
CA LEU A 10 -9.74 -6.85 -11.50
C LEU A 10 -9.58 -8.13 -12.33
N PHE A 11 -10.66 -8.90 -12.48
CA PHE A 11 -10.65 -10.17 -13.19
C PHE A 11 -11.55 -10.14 -14.42
N SER A 12 -11.23 -10.97 -15.40
CA SER A 12 -12.01 -11.18 -16.62
C SER A 12 -12.05 -12.68 -16.95
N THR A 13 -12.68 -13.04 -18.07
CA THR A 13 -12.65 -14.42 -18.57
C THR A 13 -11.25 -14.86 -19.00
N THR A 14 -10.36 -13.93 -19.34
CA THR A 14 -8.97 -14.19 -19.74
C THR A 14 -7.97 -13.92 -18.61
N GLU A 15 -8.28 -12.99 -17.71
CA GLU A 15 -7.44 -12.62 -16.57
C GLU A 15 -8.07 -13.11 -15.26
N THR A 16 -7.76 -14.35 -14.88
CA THR A 16 -8.45 -15.05 -13.77
C THR A 16 -7.68 -15.07 -12.45
N SER A 17 -6.49 -14.46 -12.40
CA SER A 17 -5.62 -14.49 -11.21
C SER A 17 -4.95 -13.14 -10.95
N SER A 18 -4.63 -12.91 -9.67
CA SER A 18 -3.82 -11.76 -9.23
C SER A 18 -2.31 -12.08 -9.23
N ASP A 19 -1.90 -13.31 -9.55
CA ASP A 19 -0.49 -13.72 -9.66
C ASP A 19 0.36 -12.72 -10.49
N PRO A 20 -0.09 -12.23 -11.66
CA PRO A 20 0.69 -11.25 -12.43
C PRO A 20 1.02 -9.97 -11.65
N LEU A 21 0.13 -9.51 -10.76
CA LEU A 21 0.36 -8.31 -9.94
C LEU A 21 1.43 -8.58 -8.87
N ASN A 22 1.42 -9.78 -8.28
CA ASN A 22 2.41 -10.18 -7.29
C ASN A 22 3.79 -10.39 -7.92
N ILE A 23 3.84 -11.04 -9.10
CA ILE A 23 5.06 -11.20 -9.90
C ILE A 23 5.60 -9.82 -10.32
N ALA A 24 4.71 -8.90 -10.71
CA ALA A 24 5.09 -7.52 -11.04
C ALA A 24 5.74 -6.79 -9.86
N PHE A 25 5.24 -6.97 -8.64
CA PHE A 25 5.89 -6.42 -7.45
C PHE A 25 7.29 -7.03 -7.25
N LYS A 26 7.47 -8.33 -7.46
CA LYS A 26 8.80 -8.96 -7.42
C LYS A 26 9.75 -8.45 -8.50
N ALA A 27 9.25 -8.20 -9.71
CA ALA A 27 10.03 -7.57 -10.78
C ALA A 27 10.46 -6.15 -10.38
N ALA A 28 9.58 -5.35 -9.77
CA ALA A 28 9.93 -4.04 -9.24
C ALA A 28 11.03 -4.13 -8.17
N GLN A 29 10.93 -5.08 -7.23
CA GLN A 29 11.96 -5.31 -6.20
C GLN A 29 13.33 -5.68 -6.80
N ILE A 30 13.36 -6.50 -7.85
CA ILE A 30 14.60 -6.92 -8.53
C ILE A 30 15.27 -5.73 -9.23
N VAL A 31 14.48 -4.85 -9.84
CA VAL A 31 15.00 -3.74 -10.66
C VAL A 31 15.38 -2.54 -9.80
N ASP A 32 14.53 -2.19 -8.84
CA ASP A 32 14.70 -1.02 -7.99
C ASP A 32 13.92 -1.20 -6.67
N ALA A 33 14.58 -1.80 -5.68
CA ALA A 33 14.02 -2.04 -4.36
C ALA A 33 13.57 -0.74 -3.65
N ALA A 34 14.21 0.40 -3.92
CA ALA A 34 13.84 1.68 -3.31
C ALA A 34 12.51 2.20 -3.87
N ARG A 35 12.21 1.93 -5.14
CA ARG A 35 10.94 2.32 -5.78
C ARG A 35 9.84 1.26 -5.70
N ALA A 36 10.16 0.03 -5.31
CA ALA A 36 9.20 -1.07 -5.27
C ALA A 36 7.99 -0.82 -4.37
N GLU A 37 8.18 -0.20 -3.19
CA GLU A 37 7.07 0.16 -2.29
C GLU A 37 6.13 1.20 -2.91
N ARG A 38 6.71 2.21 -3.60
CA ARG A 38 5.95 3.19 -4.37
C ARG A 38 5.16 2.51 -5.50
N PHE A 39 5.78 1.55 -6.18
CA PHE A 39 5.12 0.74 -7.20
C PHE A 39 3.95 -0.05 -6.62
N LEU A 40 4.12 -0.75 -5.50
CA LEU A 40 3.05 -1.51 -4.87
C LEU A 40 1.86 -0.62 -4.50
N TYR A 41 2.13 0.54 -3.89
CA TYR A 41 1.08 1.50 -3.56
C TYR A 41 0.34 1.99 -4.81
N ARG A 42 1.10 2.40 -5.84
CA ARG A 42 0.50 2.92 -7.08
C ARG A 42 -0.26 1.86 -7.87
N LEU A 43 0.20 0.61 -7.83
CA LEU A 43 -0.48 -0.54 -8.43
C LEU A 43 -1.82 -0.77 -7.74
N ARG A 44 -1.83 -0.85 -6.39
CA ARG A 44 -3.08 -0.96 -5.62
C ARG A 44 -4.03 0.20 -5.91
N PHE A 45 -3.51 1.43 -5.97
CA PHE A 45 -4.30 2.61 -6.32
C PHE A 45 -4.90 2.51 -7.72
N ALA A 46 -4.11 2.12 -8.73
CA ALA A 46 -4.60 1.89 -10.09
C ALA A 46 -5.72 0.86 -10.12
N THR A 47 -5.59 -0.20 -9.33
CA THR A 47 -6.58 -1.26 -9.23
C THR A 47 -7.87 -0.81 -8.56
N VAL A 48 -7.79 -0.27 -7.34
CA VAL A 48 -8.97 -0.10 -6.47
C VAL A 48 -9.59 1.29 -6.52
N ALA A 49 -8.79 2.32 -6.80
CA ALA A 49 -9.27 3.70 -6.81
C ALA A 49 -9.57 4.16 -8.24
N GLU A 50 -8.70 3.81 -9.20
CA GLU A 50 -8.90 4.15 -10.63
C GLU A 50 -9.63 3.06 -11.42
N CYS A 51 -9.93 1.91 -10.81
CA CYS A 51 -10.60 0.77 -11.45
C CYS A 51 -9.93 0.30 -12.76
N ARG A 52 -8.61 0.47 -12.89
CA ARG A 52 -7.88 0.04 -14.09
C ARG A 52 -7.69 -1.48 -14.08
N PRO A 53 -7.71 -2.14 -15.26
CA PRO A 53 -7.52 -3.59 -15.37
C PRO A 53 -6.05 -3.97 -15.21
N THR A 54 -5.52 -3.86 -13.99
CA THR A 54 -4.10 -4.05 -13.65
C THR A 54 -3.62 -5.50 -13.73
N THR A 55 -4.49 -6.45 -14.08
CA THR A 55 -4.09 -7.80 -14.52
C THR A 55 -3.51 -7.81 -15.93
N LYS A 56 -3.73 -6.76 -16.73
CA LYS A 56 -3.10 -6.59 -18.04
C LYS A 56 -1.67 -6.07 -17.89
N LEU A 57 -0.72 -6.73 -18.56
CA LEU A 57 0.70 -6.34 -18.53
C LEU A 57 0.93 -4.89 -18.98
N THR A 58 0.16 -4.40 -19.95
CA THR A 58 0.25 -3.01 -20.41
C THR A 58 -0.05 -2.01 -19.29
N GLU A 59 -1.02 -2.31 -18.43
CA GLU A 59 -1.37 -1.48 -17.28
C GLU A 59 -0.33 -1.60 -16.15
N ILE A 60 0.22 -2.78 -15.93
CA ILE A 60 1.34 -3.00 -14.99
C ILE A 60 2.57 -2.15 -15.42
N LEU A 61 2.95 -2.22 -16.69
CA LEU A 61 4.06 -1.44 -17.24
C LEU A 61 3.82 0.06 -17.13
N ARG A 62 2.58 0.51 -17.36
CA ARG A 62 2.19 1.90 -17.15
C ARG A 62 2.44 2.35 -15.70
N VAL A 63 2.07 1.53 -14.72
CA VAL A 63 2.37 1.82 -13.29
C VAL A 63 3.87 1.86 -13.02
N ALA A 64 4.66 0.93 -13.58
CA ALA A 64 6.11 0.89 -13.41
C ALA A 64 6.76 2.19 -13.91
N ILE A 65 6.36 2.65 -15.10
CA ILE A 65 6.82 3.93 -15.69
C ILE A 65 6.42 5.12 -14.81
N GLN A 66 5.17 5.16 -14.33
CA GLN A 66 4.69 6.22 -13.41
C GLN A 66 5.50 6.29 -12.11
N CYS A 67 6.11 5.18 -11.69
CA CYS A 67 6.95 5.10 -10.50
C CYS A 67 8.43 5.38 -10.79
N GLY A 68 8.80 5.63 -12.05
CA GLY A 68 10.19 5.86 -12.46
C GLY A 68 11.05 4.60 -12.51
N ILE A 69 10.43 3.41 -12.63
CA ILE A 69 11.14 2.16 -12.82
C ILE A 69 11.45 1.97 -14.31
N ASP A 70 12.69 1.60 -14.64
CA ASP A 70 13.13 1.32 -16.01
C ASP A 70 12.29 0.20 -16.62
N SER A 71 11.50 0.52 -17.64
CA SER A 71 10.52 -0.40 -18.23
C SER A 71 11.17 -1.58 -18.94
N LYS A 72 12.37 -1.43 -19.51
CA LYS A 72 13.08 -2.52 -20.17
C LYS A 72 13.60 -3.52 -19.14
N LYS A 73 14.23 -3.03 -18.07
CA LYS A 73 14.71 -3.87 -16.95
C LYS A 73 13.54 -4.54 -16.22
N PHE A 74 12.44 -3.81 -16.02
CA PHE A 74 11.21 -4.36 -15.44
C PHE A 74 10.65 -5.50 -16.27
N LEU A 75 10.48 -5.29 -17.59
CA LEU A 75 9.95 -6.32 -18.47
C LEU A 75 10.86 -7.54 -18.54
N ALA A 76 12.18 -7.34 -18.55
CA ALA A 76 13.14 -8.44 -18.49
C ALA A 76 12.99 -9.26 -17.20
N ALA A 77 12.99 -8.60 -16.03
CA ALA A 77 12.84 -9.27 -14.73
C ALA A 77 11.46 -9.95 -14.55
N PHE A 78 10.42 -9.40 -15.18
CA PHE A 78 9.08 -9.98 -15.18
C PHE A 78 9.01 -11.28 -16.00
N ASN A 79 9.70 -11.32 -17.16
CA ASN A 79 9.62 -12.44 -18.11
C ASN A 79 10.71 -13.50 -17.95
N ASP A 80 11.83 -13.20 -17.29
CA ASP A 80 12.97 -14.12 -17.17
C ASP A 80 12.83 -15.18 -16.06
N GLY A 81 11.70 -15.22 -15.37
CA GLY A 81 11.36 -16.20 -14.34
C GLY A 81 11.91 -15.90 -12.94
N ARG A 82 12.80 -14.91 -12.77
CA ARG A 82 13.32 -14.54 -11.43
C ARG A 82 12.22 -13.96 -10.53
N ALA A 83 11.38 -13.09 -11.08
CA ALA A 83 10.27 -12.51 -10.33
C ALA A 83 9.24 -13.58 -9.91
N GLU A 84 8.91 -14.52 -10.80
CA GLU A 84 8.02 -15.64 -10.46
C GLU A 84 8.61 -16.52 -9.37
N LYS A 85 9.90 -16.89 -9.47
CA LYS A 85 10.58 -17.67 -8.43
C LYS A 85 10.48 -17.01 -7.05
N ASN A 86 10.69 -15.69 -7.00
CA ASN A 86 10.57 -14.93 -5.73
C ASN A 86 9.12 -14.90 -5.22
N PHE A 87 8.13 -14.82 -6.10
CA PHE A 87 6.72 -14.89 -5.71
C PHE A 87 6.35 -16.28 -5.16
N ARG A 88 6.82 -17.37 -5.80
CA ARG A 88 6.61 -18.72 -5.29
C ARG A 88 7.26 -18.91 -3.92
N ALA A 89 8.43 -18.32 -3.68
CA ALA A 89 9.07 -18.33 -2.37
C ALA A 89 8.23 -17.63 -1.28
N ASP A 90 7.53 -16.54 -1.60
CA ASP A 90 6.57 -15.92 -0.68
C ASP A 90 5.40 -16.87 -0.36
N LEU A 91 4.86 -17.58 -1.36
CA LEU A 91 3.78 -18.56 -1.14
C LEU A 91 4.24 -19.75 -0.29
N GLU A 92 5.49 -20.19 -0.44
CA GLU A 92 6.12 -21.20 0.42
C GLU A 92 6.20 -20.72 1.87
N ILE A 93 6.54 -19.45 2.09
CA ILE A 93 6.53 -18.84 3.43
C ILE A 93 5.12 -18.85 4.01
N CYS A 94 4.11 -18.42 3.23
CA CYS A 94 2.72 -18.45 3.67
C CYS A 94 2.28 -19.86 4.08
N ARG A 95 2.60 -20.88 3.28
CA ARG A 95 2.25 -22.27 3.60
C ARG A 95 2.95 -22.77 4.86
N ARG A 96 4.25 -22.49 5.00
CA ARG A 96 5.05 -22.91 6.16
C ARG A 96 4.56 -22.24 7.46
N LEU A 97 4.05 -21.02 7.36
CA LEU A 97 3.48 -20.28 8.49
C LEU A 97 1.98 -20.55 8.69
N GLU A 98 1.39 -21.49 7.94
CA GLU A 98 -0.05 -21.82 8.02
C GLU A 98 -0.93 -20.56 7.86
N ILE A 99 -0.56 -19.70 6.91
CA ILE A 99 -1.33 -18.51 6.55
C ILE A 99 -2.49 -18.92 5.64
N HIS A 100 -3.71 -18.75 6.14
CA HIS A 100 -4.96 -19.11 5.46
C HIS A 100 -5.82 -17.88 5.09
N SER A 101 -5.48 -16.70 5.60
CA SER A 101 -6.17 -15.45 5.28
C SER A 101 -5.23 -14.27 5.17
N LEU A 102 -5.61 -13.28 4.35
CA LEU A 102 -4.88 -12.03 4.18
C LEU A 102 -5.79 -10.84 4.54
N PRO A 103 -5.24 -9.73 5.10
CA PRO A 103 -3.84 -9.58 5.48
C PRO A 103 -3.45 -10.45 6.68
N SER A 104 -2.17 -10.82 6.75
CA SER A 104 -1.57 -11.54 7.86
C SER A 104 -0.30 -10.83 8.34
N TYR A 105 -0.07 -10.85 9.65
CA TYR A 105 1.04 -10.17 10.32
C TYR A 105 1.78 -11.14 11.24
N LEU A 106 3.04 -11.44 10.92
CA LEU A 106 3.96 -12.12 11.82
C LEU A 106 4.76 -11.07 12.59
N ILE A 107 4.56 -10.98 13.90
CA ILE A 107 5.25 -10.03 14.78
C ILE A 107 6.16 -10.82 15.70
N GLN A 108 7.45 -10.47 15.74
CA GLN A 108 8.46 -11.20 16.50
C GLN A 108 9.27 -10.27 17.40
N PHE A 109 9.54 -10.71 18.63
CA PHE A 109 10.45 -10.05 19.55
C PHE A 109 11.25 -11.10 20.34
N LYS A 110 12.57 -11.11 20.15
CA LYS A 110 13.46 -12.15 20.69
C LYS A 110 12.96 -13.55 20.31
N SER A 111 12.72 -14.44 21.29
CA SER A 111 12.23 -15.80 21.08
C SER A 111 10.70 -15.90 21.01
N ARG A 112 9.97 -14.79 21.11
CA ARG A 112 8.50 -14.77 21.09
C ARG A 112 7.98 -14.27 19.75
N GLY A 113 6.83 -14.77 19.34
CA GLY A 113 6.13 -14.29 18.16
C GLY A 113 4.61 -14.44 18.26
N ALA A 114 3.90 -13.65 17.48
CA ALA A 114 2.46 -13.71 17.31
C ALA A 114 2.12 -13.66 15.82
N LEU A 115 1.15 -14.47 15.39
CA LEU A 115 0.60 -14.47 14.04
C LEU A 115 -0.86 -14.00 14.09
N ILE A 116 -1.15 -12.89 13.41
CA ILE A 116 -2.49 -12.32 13.27
C ILE A 116 -2.93 -12.56 11.82
N GLN A 117 -4.08 -13.18 11.58
CA GLN A 117 -4.55 -13.56 10.24
C GLN A 117 -5.87 -12.88 9.84
N ASN A 118 -5.97 -11.57 10.04
CA ASN A 118 -7.13 -10.77 9.69
C ASN A 118 -6.77 -9.28 9.69
N LEU A 119 -7.65 -8.45 9.13
CA LEU A 119 -7.53 -7.00 9.27
C LEU A 119 -7.78 -6.59 10.72
N VAL A 120 -6.80 -5.90 11.32
CA VAL A 120 -6.87 -5.40 12.70
C VAL A 120 -6.42 -3.94 12.75
N GLY A 121 -6.89 -3.21 13.76
CA GLY A 121 -6.57 -1.80 13.97
C GLY A 121 -5.34 -1.60 14.87
N TYR A 122 -5.03 -0.32 15.12
CA TYR A 122 -3.89 0.12 15.95
C TYR A 122 -3.87 -0.56 17.33
N GLU A 123 -5.02 -0.63 18.01
CA GLU A 123 -5.07 -1.16 19.38
C GLU A 123 -4.66 -2.63 19.48
N THR A 124 -5.02 -3.45 18.49
CA THR A 124 -4.58 -4.84 18.44
C THR A 124 -3.07 -4.94 18.27
N PHE A 125 -2.47 -4.12 17.39
CA PHE A 125 -1.01 -4.06 17.25
C PHE A 125 -0.35 -3.60 18.55
N ALA A 126 -0.86 -2.53 19.18
CA ALA A 126 -0.33 -1.99 20.42
C ALA A 126 -0.38 -3.01 21.57
N GLN A 127 -1.47 -3.78 21.65
CA GLN A 127 -1.60 -4.88 22.60
C GLN A 127 -0.56 -5.99 22.34
N VAL A 128 -0.44 -6.45 21.09
CA VAL A 128 0.52 -7.51 20.73
C VAL A 128 1.96 -7.06 20.98
N PHE A 129 2.30 -5.80 20.69
CA PHE A 129 3.60 -5.23 21.02
C PHE A 129 3.86 -5.22 22.52
N ALA A 130 2.86 -4.81 23.33
CA ALA A 130 2.97 -4.83 24.78
C ALA A 130 3.14 -6.25 25.33
N GLU A 131 2.37 -7.21 24.81
CA GLU A 131 2.45 -8.61 25.21
C GLU A 131 3.81 -9.23 24.89
N LEU A 132 4.38 -8.94 23.71
CA LEU A 132 5.64 -9.52 23.27
C LEU A 132 6.87 -8.85 23.88
N SER A 133 6.86 -7.52 23.99
CA SER A 133 8.05 -6.71 24.33
C SER A 133 7.96 -5.95 25.66
N GLY A 134 6.78 -5.87 26.27
CA GLY A 134 6.52 -4.98 27.41
C GLY A 134 6.35 -3.50 27.03
N ILE A 135 6.48 -3.16 25.75
CA ILE A 135 6.39 -1.78 25.24
C ILE A 135 5.08 -1.62 24.48
N ARG A 136 4.30 -0.60 24.86
CA ARG A 136 3.16 -0.12 24.09
C ARG A 136 3.57 1.18 23.39
N PRO A 137 3.70 1.20 22.06
CA PRO A 137 4.03 2.45 21.37
C PRO A 137 2.90 3.47 21.58
N PRO A 138 3.24 4.76 21.77
CA PRO A 138 2.26 5.81 21.76
C PRO A 138 1.73 6.04 20.33
N PRO A 139 0.47 6.48 20.17
CA PRO A 139 -0.02 6.88 18.85
C PRO A 139 0.81 8.05 18.32
N PRO A 140 0.92 8.20 17.00
CA PRO A 140 1.65 9.33 16.42
C PRO A 140 0.98 10.66 16.82
N PRO A 141 1.77 11.72 17.02
CA PRO A 141 1.22 13.01 17.42
C PRO A 141 0.38 13.60 16.29
N LYS A 142 -0.84 14.04 16.59
CA LYS A 142 -1.73 14.73 15.63
C LYS A 142 -1.27 16.17 15.41
N THR A 143 -0.16 16.33 14.69
CA THR A 143 0.46 17.63 14.35
C THR A 143 0.60 17.77 12.84
N LEU A 144 0.59 19.01 12.35
CA LEU A 144 0.82 19.27 10.93
C LEU A 144 2.19 18.76 10.47
N ASP A 145 3.23 18.85 11.31
CA ASP A 145 4.56 18.36 10.97
C ASP A 145 4.60 16.84 10.82
N ALA A 146 3.90 16.09 11.68
CA ALA A 146 3.78 14.66 11.52
C ALA A 146 3.00 14.28 10.25
N VAL A 147 1.96 15.04 9.89
CA VAL A 147 1.22 14.88 8.62
C VAL A 147 2.12 15.17 7.42
N ARG A 148 2.90 16.26 7.45
CA ARG A 148 3.89 16.59 6.41
C ARG A 148 4.90 15.47 6.22
N GLU A 149 5.45 14.94 7.31
CA GLU A 149 6.43 13.85 7.26
C GLU A 149 5.83 12.59 6.62
N LEU A 150 4.58 12.25 6.94
CA LEU A 150 3.90 11.12 6.32
C LEU A 150 3.65 11.36 4.83
N LEU A 151 3.20 12.56 4.44
CA LEU A 151 2.90 12.91 3.05
C LEU A 151 4.15 13.02 2.17
N ARG A 152 5.28 13.52 2.69
CA ARG A 152 6.55 13.53 1.95
C ARG A 152 7.03 12.13 1.57
N ARG A 153 6.74 11.13 2.42
CA ARG A 153 7.06 9.73 2.14
C ARG A 153 6.08 9.07 1.16
N ARG A 154 4.89 9.65 0.98
CA ARG A 154 3.80 9.09 0.17
C ARG A 154 3.18 10.18 -0.69
N VAL A 155 3.60 10.22 -1.95
CA VAL A 155 3.16 11.22 -2.94
C VAL A 155 1.63 11.34 -3.05
N LEU A 156 0.88 10.27 -2.75
CA LEU A 156 -0.57 10.25 -2.84
C LEU A 156 -1.18 9.48 -1.67
N MET A 157 -2.18 10.04 -0.99
CA MET A 157 -2.93 9.37 0.08
C MET A 157 -4.41 9.78 0.12
N SER A 158 -5.27 8.90 0.61
CA SER A 158 -6.66 9.24 0.90
C SER A 158 -6.81 9.88 2.29
N PRO A 159 -7.84 10.74 2.50
CA PRO A 159 -8.19 11.23 3.84
C PRO A 159 -8.50 10.11 4.84
N ILE A 160 -8.97 8.95 4.37
CA ILE A 160 -9.19 7.76 5.22
C ILE A 160 -7.85 7.26 5.79
N GLU A 161 -6.78 7.26 5.00
CA GLU A 161 -5.46 6.84 5.50
C GLU A 161 -4.92 7.79 6.56
N LEU A 162 -5.14 9.11 6.41
CA LEU A 162 -4.81 10.07 7.48
C LEU A 162 -5.68 9.87 8.72
N ARG A 163 -6.97 9.57 8.53
CA ARG A 163 -7.88 9.25 9.64
C ARG A 163 -7.34 8.09 10.46
N GLU A 164 -7.02 6.97 9.80
CA GLU A 164 -6.49 5.78 10.48
C GLU A 164 -5.10 6.04 11.08
N ALA A 165 -4.20 6.71 10.36
CA ALA A 165 -2.82 6.92 10.80
C ALA A 165 -2.74 7.78 12.07
N PHE A 166 -3.60 8.79 12.20
CA PHE A 166 -3.58 9.74 13.32
C PHE A 166 -4.79 9.60 14.24
N GLY A 167 -5.67 8.62 14.02
CA GLY A 167 -6.87 8.38 14.82
C GLY A 167 -7.83 9.58 14.84
N PHE A 168 -8.08 10.22 13.70
CA PHE A 168 -9.16 11.22 13.61
C PHE A 168 -10.53 10.54 13.68
N ASP A 169 -11.54 11.24 14.19
CA ASP A 169 -12.89 10.68 14.37
C ASP A 169 -13.57 10.42 13.02
N ASP A 170 -13.40 11.35 12.09
CA ASP A 170 -13.98 11.29 10.74
C ASP A 170 -13.11 12.01 9.70
N VAL A 171 -13.51 11.88 8.44
CA VAL A 171 -12.80 12.49 7.30
C VAL A 171 -12.95 14.02 7.26
N GLU A 172 -14.00 14.59 7.84
CA GLU A 172 -14.19 16.05 7.87
C GLU A 172 -13.27 16.70 8.91
N GLN A 173 -12.95 16.00 10.01
CA GLN A 173 -11.92 16.41 10.95
C GLN A 173 -10.54 16.41 10.27
N VAL A 174 -10.21 15.38 9.46
CA VAL A 174 -8.99 15.37 8.64
C VAL A 174 -8.93 16.58 7.72
N ARG A 175 -10.02 16.88 7.01
CA ARG A 175 -10.08 18.01 6.07
C ARG A 175 -9.85 19.36 6.75
N ARG A 176 -10.52 19.60 7.88
CA ARG A 176 -10.31 20.81 8.69
C ARG A 176 -8.86 20.89 9.19
N PHE A 177 -8.30 19.76 9.61
CA PHE A 177 -6.94 19.69 10.13
C PHE A 177 -5.88 20.04 9.09
N ILE A 178 -6.03 19.53 7.84
CA ILE A 178 -5.04 19.76 6.77
C ILE A 178 -5.28 21.05 5.97
N ALA A 179 -6.36 21.80 6.24
CA ALA A 179 -6.68 23.04 5.52
C ALA A 179 -5.49 24.03 5.44
N PRO A 180 -4.70 24.26 6.50
CA PRO A 180 -3.54 25.15 6.41
C PRO A 180 -2.47 24.68 5.40
N LEU A 181 -2.35 23.38 5.15
CA LEU A 181 -1.43 22.83 4.14
C LEU A 181 -1.96 23.03 2.72
N ILE A 182 -3.29 23.06 2.55
CA ILE A 182 -3.95 23.37 1.27
C ILE A 182 -3.77 24.86 0.98
N ASP A 183 -4.06 25.72 1.97
CA ASP A 183 -4.01 27.18 1.82
C ASP A 183 -2.59 27.69 1.54
N SER A 184 -1.57 27.00 2.04
CA SER A 184 -0.16 27.28 1.77
C SER A 184 0.37 26.68 0.46
N GLY A 185 -0.41 25.83 -0.21
CA GLY A 185 -0.02 25.14 -1.44
C GLY A 185 0.97 23.99 -1.25
N GLU A 186 1.24 23.54 -0.02
CA GLU A 186 2.09 22.38 0.25
C GLU A 186 1.46 21.06 -0.27
N ILE A 187 0.13 21.01 -0.27
CA ILE A 187 -0.64 19.85 -0.74
C ILE A 187 -1.80 20.30 -1.64
N LYS A 188 -2.21 19.41 -2.54
CA LYS A 188 -3.44 19.60 -3.33
C LYS A 188 -4.41 18.44 -3.13
N LEU A 189 -5.70 18.75 -3.28
CA LEU A 189 -6.74 17.74 -3.35
C LEU A 189 -6.99 17.35 -4.80
N VAL A 190 -6.76 16.07 -5.12
CA VAL A 190 -7.00 15.51 -6.44
C VAL A 190 -8.29 14.69 -6.41
N GLY A 191 -9.24 15.05 -7.27
CA GLY A 191 -10.42 14.24 -7.50
C GLY A 191 -10.08 13.08 -8.43
N ILE A 192 -10.45 11.86 -8.04
CA ILE A 192 -10.52 10.72 -8.95
C ILE A 192 -11.87 10.04 -8.78
N ASP A 193 -12.29 9.26 -9.78
CA ASP A 193 -13.57 8.54 -9.74
C ASP A 193 -13.64 7.66 -8.47
N GLY A 194 -14.56 7.99 -7.56
CA GLY A 194 -14.72 7.30 -6.29
C GLY A 194 -14.01 7.91 -5.08
N GLY A 195 -13.37 9.09 -5.19
CA GLY A 195 -12.87 9.80 -4.00
C GLY A 195 -12.04 11.07 -4.24
N ARG A 196 -11.68 11.75 -3.15
CA ARG A 196 -10.67 12.82 -3.15
C ARG A 196 -9.41 12.31 -2.45
N PHE A 197 -8.26 12.60 -3.03
CA PHE A 197 -6.94 12.22 -2.53
C PHE A 197 -6.10 13.46 -2.29
N ILE A 198 -5.06 13.30 -1.47
CA ILE A 198 -4.12 14.33 -1.06
C ILE A 198 -2.81 14.01 -1.79
N GLU A 199 -2.35 14.94 -2.61
CA GLU A 199 -1.06 14.87 -3.28
C GLU A 199 -0.13 15.93 -2.70
N TRP A 200 1.11 15.53 -2.44
CA TRP A 200 2.16 16.41 -1.93
C TRP A 200 2.87 17.10 -3.11
N GLU A 201 2.95 18.43 -3.10
CA GLU A 201 3.39 19.23 -4.26
C GLU A 201 4.87 19.65 -4.22
N VAL A 202 5.61 19.38 -3.13
CA VAL A 202 6.93 20.00 -2.85
C VAL A 202 8.09 19.02 -2.76
#